data_AF-A0AAN8JK83-F1
#
_entry.id   AF-A0AAN8JK83-F1
#
_cell.length_a   1.000
_cell.length_b   1.000
_cell.length_c   1.000
_cell.angle_alpha   90.00
_cell.angle_beta   90.00
_cell.angle_gamma   90.00
#
_symmetry.space_group_name_H-M   'P 1'
#
loop_
_entity.id
_entity.type
_entity.pdbx_description
1 polymer ?
#
loop_
_entity_poly.entity_id
_entity_poly.type
_entity_poly.pdbx_seq_one_letter_code
_entity_poly.pdbx_strand_id
1 'polypeptide(L)'
;MSKREERLFGGHSAVKQAEQDLRRQKGFLAVFNKLFRRNRKKKLRKEMCSSVDTGLSSNKDCVNIEIRQRSLSVNDIDVMNITKPKGTWLYVSDVILTNADRTEILDGKCLNDDIIHAAQLLLKKQFPGIHGLQDPNHAPVKTGMNLTSPLKFNPVEEPCAQIHHNGRNHWVTSIKDSPDSDILLLDSAYYKDTITASLQIQFQQIYRTNMPKLSVTIPRVPKQLNKYDCGVYAIAFLTEYCFRNYLGEYKISFKTEQMRPHLVKCLSRGKMSPFPR
;
A
#
# COMPACT_ATOMS: atom_id res chain seq x y z
N MET A 1 40.78 -31.33 39.18
CA MET A 1 41.26 -30.76 37.90
C MET A 1 40.06 -30.36 37.04
N SER A 2 40.21 -29.23 36.35
CA SER A 2 39.21 -28.33 35.75
C SER A 2 38.20 -28.94 34.75
N LYS A 3 36.91 -28.59 34.91
CA LYS A 3 35.86 -28.65 33.86
C LYS A 3 35.52 -27.23 33.39
N ARG A 4 36.47 -26.54 32.78
CA ARG A 4 36.28 -25.18 32.27
C ARG A 4 37.02 -24.99 30.95
N GLU A 5 36.65 -25.72 29.89
CA GLU A 5 37.25 -25.47 28.56
C GLU A 5 36.47 -25.92 27.31
N GLU A 6 35.15 -26.15 27.34
CA GLU A 6 34.38 -26.47 26.12
C GLU A 6 33.10 -25.62 25.95
N ARG A 7 33.25 -24.29 25.85
CA ARG A 7 32.19 -23.40 25.31
C ARG A 7 32.76 -22.27 24.44
N LEU A 8 33.63 -22.59 23.50
CA LEU A 8 34.19 -21.60 22.56
C LEU A 8 33.82 -21.82 21.07
N PHE A 9 33.01 -22.82 20.70
CA PHE A 9 32.67 -23.08 19.29
C PHE A 9 31.24 -22.73 18.84
N GLY A 10 30.42 -22.09 19.67
CA GLY A 10 29.05 -21.67 19.30
C GLY A 10 28.94 -20.31 18.58
N GLY A 11 29.99 -19.47 18.61
CA GLY A 11 29.92 -18.08 18.12
C GLY A 11 30.11 -17.93 16.61
N HIS A 12 30.80 -18.86 15.95
CA HIS A 12 31.18 -18.70 14.53
C HIS A 12 30.03 -18.94 13.53
N SER A 13 29.01 -19.72 13.90
CA SER A 13 27.86 -20.02 13.04
C SER A 13 26.83 -18.88 13.05
N ALA A 14 26.55 -18.30 14.23
CA ALA A 14 25.60 -17.20 14.39
C ALA A 14 26.07 -15.90 13.72
N VAL A 15 27.38 -15.62 13.77
CA VAL A 15 27.97 -14.44 13.11
C VAL A 15 27.88 -14.56 11.59
N LYS A 16 28.16 -15.74 11.02
CA LYS A 16 28.01 -15.97 9.57
C LYS A 16 26.57 -15.84 9.08
N GLN A 17 25.60 -16.30 9.89
CA GLN A 17 24.17 -16.13 9.58
C GLN A 17 23.75 -14.66 9.63
N ALA A 18 24.17 -13.92 10.66
CA ALA A 18 23.91 -12.48 10.77
C ALA A 18 24.56 -11.67 9.63
N GLU A 19 25.77 -12.03 9.19
CA GLU A 19 26.41 -11.40 8.04
C GLU A 19 25.68 -11.69 6.73
N GLN A 20 25.15 -12.90 6.55
CA GLN A 20 24.38 -13.28 5.37
C GLN A 20 23.03 -12.56 5.31
N ASP A 21 22.37 -12.39 6.46
CA ASP A 21 21.13 -11.63 6.59
C ASP A 21 21.35 -10.12 6.39
N LEU A 22 22.48 -9.57 6.88
CA LEU A 22 22.87 -8.19 6.62
C LEU A 22 23.20 -7.95 5.14
N ARG A 23 23.84 -8.91 4.46
CA ARG A 23 24.08 -8.85 3.00
C ARG A 23 22.77 -8.90 2.21
N ARG A 24 21.80 -9.71 2.63
CA ARG A 24 20.45 -9.75 2.04
C ARG A 24 19.69 -8.43 2.25
N GLN A 25 19.76 -7.84 3.44
CA GLN A 25 19.15 -6.54 3.72
C GLN A 25 19.79 -5.40 2.93
N LYS A 26 21.13 -5.37 2.80
CA LYS A 26 21.85 -4.38 1.98
C LYS A 26 21.55 -4.54 0.49
N GLY A 27 21.48 -5.78 -0.01
CA GLY A 27 21.07 -6.08 -1.38
C GLY A 27 19.63 -5.63 -1.66
N PHE A 28 18.72 -5.87 -0.72
CA PHE A 28 17.34 -5.41 -0.79
C PHE A 28 17.24 -3.88 -0.82
N LEU A 29 18.00 -3.18 0.03
CA LEU A 29 18.00 -1.72 0.09
C LEU A 29 18.58 -1.07 -1.18
N ALA A 30 19.59 -1.69 -1.80
CA ALA A 30 20.14 -1.23 -3.07
C ALA A 30 19.15 -1.40 -4.24
N VAL A 31 18.42 -2.52 -4.26
CA VAL A 31 17.35 -2.78 -5.23
C VAL A 31 16.18 -1.81 -4.99
N PHE A 32 15.78 -1.60 -3.73
CA PHE A 32 14.74 -0.66 -3.31
C PHE A 32 15.05 0.77 -3.76
N ASN A 33 16.26 1.27 -3.50
CA ASN A 33 16.69 2.61 -3.93
C ASN A 33 16.69 2.76 -5.46
N LYS A 34 17.02 1.69 -6.20
CA LYS A 34 17.01 1.68 -7.67
C LYS A 34 15.58 1.69 -8.22
N LEU A 35 14.65 0.94 -7.62
CA LEU A 35 13.23 0.93 -7.95
C LEU A 35 12.55 2.25 -7.59
N PHE A 36 12.82 2.80 -6.41
CA PHE A 36 12.28 4.07 -5.93
C PHE A 36 12.67 5.24 -6.85
N ARG A 37 13.95 5.33 -7.24
CA ARG A 37 14.42 6.32 -8.23
C ARG A 37 13.74 6.15 -9.59
N ARG A 38 13.45 4.91 -10.00
CA ARG A 38 12.83 4.61 -11.29
C ARG A 38 11.34 4.96 -11.31
N ASN A 39 10.61 4.72 -10.22
CA ASN A 39 9.20 5.06 -10.07
C ASN A 39 8.99 6.57 -9.93
N ARG A 40 9.85 7.27 -9.18
CA ARG A 40 9.80 8.74 -9.08
C ARG A 40 10.12 9.42 -10.42
N LYS A 41 11.09 8.91 -11.20
CA LYS A 41 11.36 9.40 -12.56
C LYS A 41 10.21 9.14 -13.54
N LYS A 42 9.47 8.03 -13.38
CA LYS A 42 8.27 7.76 -14.20
C LYS A 42 7.10 8.68 -13.83
N LYS A 43 6.89 8.97 -12.54
CA LYS A 43 5.88 9.93 -12.05
C LYS A 43 6.16 11.34 -12.59
N LEU A 44 7.41 11.82 -12.44
CA LEU A 44 7.86 13.11 -12.97
C LEU A 44 7.80 13.20 -14.51
N ARG A 45 8.15 12.13 -15.25
CA ARG A 45 8.03 12.12 -16.73
C ARG A 45 6.57 12.16 -17.21
N LYS A 46 5.65 11.58 -16.45
CA LYS A 46 4.21 11.59 -16.78
C LYS A 46 3.60 12.97 -16.54
N GLU A 47 4.07 13.70 -15.54
CA GLU A 47 3.68 15.09 -15.26
C GLU A 47 4.31 16.09 -16.24
N MET A 48 5.52 15.81 -16.76
CA MET A 48 6.21 16.68 -17.72
C MET A 48 5.71 16.52 -19.17
N CYS A 49 5.04 15.41 -19.51
CA CYS A 49 4.46 15.18 -20.83
C CYS A 49 3.03 15.76 -20.97
N SER A 50 2.41 16.23 -19.87
CA SER A 50 1.10 16.89 -19.87
C SER A 50 1.17 18.43 -19.91
N SER A 51 2.38 18.99 -20.04
CA SER A 51 2.61 20.43 -20.08
C SER A 51 3.55 20.78 -21.24
N VAL A 52 3.02 20.75 -22.46
CA VAL A 52 3.66 21.38 -23.63
C VAL A 52 2.74 22.49 -24.11
N ASP A 53 2.97 23.68 -23.59
CA ASP A 53 2.72 24.94 -24.28
C ASP A 53 3.65 25.97 -23.66
N THR A 54 4.70 26.34 -24.39
CA THR A 54 5.13 27.73 -24.63
C THR A 54 6.39 27.70 -25.51
N GLY A 55 6.39 28.54 -26.53
CA GLY A 55 7.49 28.68 -27.48
C GLY A 55 8.79 29.27 -26.89
N LEU A 56 9.76 29.27 -27.80
CA LEU A 56 11.05 29.96 -27.86
C LEU A 56 12.25 29.49 -27.02
N SER A 57 13.29 29.19 -27.82
CA SER A 57 14.72 29.45 -27.64
C SER A 57 15.54 28.53 -26.72
N SER A 58 16.24 27.57 -27.34
CA SER A 58 17.34 26.83 -26.73
C SER A 58 18.69 27.37 -27.23
N ASN A 59 19.43 28.06 -26.35
CA ASN A 59 20.90 28.07 -26.44
C ASN A 59 21.41 26.74 -25.87
N LYS A 60 22.26 26.07 -26.65
CA LYS A 60 22.90 24.80 -26.32
C LYS A 60 24.28 25.09 -25.78
N ASP A 61 24.56 24.70 -24.55
CA ASP A 61 25.93 24.45 -24.10
C ASP A 61 25.95 23.16 -23.27
N CYS A 62 26.63 22.16 -23.83
CA CYS A 62 26.89 20.86 -23.22
C CYS A 62 28.20 20.94 -22.46
N VAL A 63 28.19 20.70 -21.14
CA VAL A 63 29.42 20.48 -20.37
C VAL A 63 29.51 19.00 -20.01
N ASN A 64 30.46 18.31 -20.64
CA ASN A 64 30.92 16.98 -20.27
C ASN A 64 31.68 17.05 -18.94
N ILE A 65 31.29 16.23 -17.96
CA ILE A 65 32.09 16.02 -16.74
C ILE A 65 32.58 14.56 -16.76
N GLU A 66 33.86 14.39 -17.07
CA GLU A 66 34.60 13.14 -16.92
C GLU A 66 34.69 12.74 -15.43
N ILE A 67 34.22 11.53 -15.11
CA ILE A 67 34.36 10.95 -13.77
C ILE A 67 35.72 10.26 -13.68
N ARG A 68 36.70 10.91 -13.04
CA ARG A 68 37.94 10.26 -12.60
C ARG A 68 37.64 9.27 -11.47
N GLN A 69 37.90 7.98 -11.71
CA GLN A 69 37.86 6.95 -10.67
C GLN A 69 38.99 7.19 -9.66
N ARG A 70 38.64 7.53 -8.42
CA ARG A 70 39.54 7.42 -7.26
C ARG A 70 39.07 6.25 -6.39
N SER A 71 39.94 5.27 -6.23
CA SER A 71 39.81 4.19 -5.27
C SER A 71 39.92 4.76 -3.86
N LEU A 72 38.95 4.44 -2.99
CA LEU A 72 38.99 4.76 -1.57
C LEU A 72 39.06 3.47 -0.76
N SER A 73 40.03 3.43 0.14
CA SER A 73 40.36 2.30 1.01
C SER A 73 39.31 2.09 2.09
N VAL A 74 39.12 0.81 2.42
CA VAL A 74 38.26 0.31 3.49
C VAL A 74 38.76 0.84 4.83
N ASN A 75 38.01 1.76 5.44
CA ASN A 75 37.86 1.95 6.88
C ASN A 75 36.96 3.18 7.08
N ASP A 76 35.65 2.94 7.25
CA ASP A 76 34.77 3.73 8.12
C ASP A 76 33.43 2.98 8.22
N ILE A 77 33.16 2.49 9.43
CA ILE A 77 31.85 1.96 9.82
C ILE A 77 30.96 3.19 9.98
N ASP A 78 30.26 3.56 8.92
CA ASP A 78 29.15 4.50 9.00
C ASP A 78 27.86 3.68 8.98
N VAL A 79 27.35 3.37 10.17
CA VAL A 79 25.96 2.93 10.35
C VAL A 79 25.12 4.06 9.80
N MET A 80 24.57 3.86 8.60
CA MET A 80 23.85 4.90 7.85
C MET A 80 22.83 5.61 8.74
N ASN A 81 23.19 6.82 9.16
CA ASN A 81 22.24 7.86 9.52
C ASN A 81 21.43 8.16 8.25
N ILE A 82 20.42 7.34 7.97
CA ILE A 82 19.40 7.68 6.99
C ILE A 82 18.65 8.86 7.62
N THR A 83 19.14 10.07 7.33
CA THR A 83 18.40 11.29 7.62
C THR A 83 17.03 11.13 6.98
N LYS A 84 15.97 11.15 7.82
CA LYS A 84 14.60 11.02 7.34
C LYS A 84 14.41 12.01 6.19
N PRO A 85 13.88 11.59 5.02
CA PRO A 85 13.63 12.52 3.93
C PRO A 85 12.87 13.74 4.42
N LYS A 86 13.28 14.92 3.96
CA LYS A 86 12.64 16.17 4.35
C LYS A 86 11.14 16.10 4.03
N GLY A 87 10.30 16.39 5.01
CA GLY A 87 8.83 16.34 4.87
C GLY A 87 8.20 14.97 5.16
N THR A 88 8.97 13.95 5.53
CA THR A 88 8.42 12.69 6.06
C THR A 88 7.63 12.94 7.34
N TRP A 89 6.40 12.42 7.37
CA TRP A 89 5.58 12.33 8.57
C TRP A 89 5.91 11.04 9.34
N LEU A 90 5.76 9.87 8.71
CA LEU A 90 6.04 8.57 9.33
C LEU A 90 6.35 7.47 8.32
N TYR A 91 6.85 6.35 8.81
CA TYR A 91 7.09 5.13 8.05
C TYR A 91 6.09 4.05 8.47
N VAL A 92 5.45 3.40 7.51
CA VAL A 92 4.66 2.18 7.72
C VAL A 92 5.25 1.08 6.86
N SER A 93 6.02 0.19 7.50
CA SER A 93 6.83 -0.81 6.79
C SER A 93 7.74 -0.12 5.76
N ASP A 94 7.53 -0.36 4.47
CA ASP A 94 8.25 0.19 3.32
C ASP A 94 7.59 1.44 2.71
N VAL A 95 6.42 1.86 3.21
CA VAL A 95 5.72 3.07 2.79
C VAL A 95 6.17 4.27 3.61
N ILE A 96 6.47 5.38 2.93
CA ILE A 96 6.81 6.66 3.55
C ILE A 96 5.63 7.61 3.38
N LEU A 97 4.95 7.94 4.47
CA LEU A 97 3.95 9.00 4.47
C LEU A 97 4.61 10.33 4.79
N THR A 98 4.20 11.36 4.08
CA THR A 98 4.67 12.75 4.21
C THR A 98 3.67 13.61 5.00
N ASN A 99 4.09 14.82 5.38
CA ASN A 99 3.17 15.78 5.97
C ASN A 99 2.05 16.19 5.00
N ALA A 100 2.28 16.10 3.68
CA ALA A 100 1.23 16.33 2.69
C ALA A 100 0.14 15.27 2.81
N ASP A 101 0.50 13.98 2.92
CA ASP A 101 -0.45 12.89 3.12
C ASP A 101 -1.28 13.08 4.40
N ARG A 102 -0.63 13.51 5.49
CA ARG A 102 -1.32 13.86 6.74
C ARG A 102 -2.36 14.95 6.53
N THR A 103 -2.00 16.01 5.82
CA THR A 103 -2.89 17.12 5.49
C THR A 103 -4.01 16.68 4.56
N GLU A 104 -3.74 15.83 3.56
CA GLU A 104 -4.77 15.27 2.67
C GLU A 104 -5.85 14.48 3.43
N ILE A 105 -5.43 13.70 4.45
CA ILE A 105 -6.39 13.01 5.33
C ILE A 105 -7.27 14.02 6.06
N LEU A 106 -6.67 15.05 6.66
CA LEU A 106 -7.38 16.02 7.51
C LEU A 106 -8.26 17.01 6.72
N ASP A 107 -7.84 17.42 5.53
CA ASP A 107 -8.54 18.38 4.66
C ASP A 107 -9.78 17.80 3.97
N GLY A 108 -10.10 16.52 4.21
CA GLY A 108 -11.27 15.90 3.57
C GLY A 108 -11.05 15.52 2.10
N LYS A 109 -9.81 15.43 1.62
CA LYS A 109 -9.50 15.04 0.24
C LYS A 109 -9.68 13.53 0.01
N CYS A 110 -9.77 13.12 -1.25
CA CYS A 110 -9.69 11.70 -1.61
C CYS A 110 -8.36 11.14 -1.09
N LEU A 111 -8.40 10.01 -0.40
CA LEU A 111 -7.18 9.35 0.05
C LEU A 111 -6.44 8.77 -1.16
N ASN A 112 -5.12 8.96 -1.17
CA ASN A 112 -4.24 8.38 -2.16
C ASN A 112 -3.89 6.91 -1.84
N ASP A 113 -3.25 6.27 -2.81
CA ASP A 113 -2.81 4.88 -2.77
C ASP A 113 -1.84 4.58 -1.61
N ASP A 114 -0.89 5.48 -1.32
CA ASP A 114 0.08 5.31 -0.22
C ASP A 114 -0.62 5.25 1.15
N ILE A 115 -1.63 6.11 1.39
CA ILE A 115 -2.41 6.11 2.63
C ILE A 115 -3.24 4.82 2.76
N ILE A 116 -3.91 4.39 1.68
CA ILE A 116 -4.67 3.14 1.66
C ILE A 116 -3.74 1.95 1.91
N HIS A 117 -2.59 1.91 1.24
CA HIS A 117 -1.62 0.83 1.39
C HIS A 117 -1.08 0.76 2.82
N ALA A 118 -0.71 1.90 3.41
CA ALA A 118 -0.24 1.98 4.79
C ALA A 118 -1.29 1.42 5.77
N ALA A 119 -2.57 1.78 5.61
CA ALA A 119 -3.64 1.24 6.46
C ALA A 119 -3.78 -0.29 6.33
N GLN A 120 -3.74 -0.81 5.10
CA GLN A 120 -3.77 -2.26 4.86
C GLN A 120 -2.55 -2.97 5.44
N LEU A 121 -1.35 -2.39 5.36
CA LEU A 121 -0.14 -2.96 5.95
C LEU A 121 -0.24 -3.06 7.48
N LEU A 122 -0.82 -2.06 8.14
CA LEU A 122 -1.07 -2.12 9.58
C LEU A 122 -2.07 -3.23 9.95
N LEU A 123 -3.16 -3.36 9.19
CA LEU A 123 -4.12 -4.46 9.40
C LEU A 123 -3.49 -5.82 9.12
N LYS A 124 -2.70 -5.95 8.06
CA LYS A 124 -1.99 -7.18 7.71
C LYS A 124 -1.02 -7.61 8.82
N LYS A 125 -0.34 -6.64 9.43
CA LYS A 125 0.54 -6.88 10.58
C LYS A 125 -0.25 -7.34 11.82
N GLN A 126 -1.45 -6.79 12.04
CA GLN A 126 -2.29 -7.11 13.19
C GLN A 126 -3.08 -8.41 13.04
N PHE A 127 -3.43 -8.77 11.80
CA PHE A 127 -4.29 -9.90 11.46
C PHE A 127 -3.65 -10.75 10.36
N PRO A 128 -2.54 -11.46 10.67
CA PRO A 128 -1.80 -12.22 9.67
C PRO A 128 -2.60 -13.38 9.06
N GLY A 129 -3.67 -13.84 9.72
CA GLY A 129 -4.58 -14.86 9.20
C GLY A 129 -5.64 -14.34 8.21
N ILE A 130 -5.75 -13.02 8.01
CA ILE A 130 -6.58 -12.44 6.95
C ILE A 130 -5.67 -12.18 5.76
N HIS A 131 -5.83 -12.97 4.71
CA HIS A 131 -5.04 -12.81 3.49
C HIS A 131 -5.56 -11.66 2.62
N GLY A 132 -4.88 -11.39 1.50
CA GLY A 132 -5.11 -10.21 0.68
C GLY A 132 -4.27 -9.03 1.18
N LEU A 133 -4.91 -7.88 1.43
CA LEU A 133 -4.28 -6.67 1.94
C LEU A 133 -3.01 -6.26 1.15
N GLN A 134 -3.10 -6.38 -0.17
CA GLN A 134 -2.03 -6.12 -1.12
C GLN A 134 -2.02 -4.65 -1.55
N ASP A 135 -0.89 -4.18 -2.11
CA ASP A 135 -0.74 -2.82 -2.60
C ASP A 135 -1.82 -2.47 -3.65
N PRO A 136 -2.68 -1.46 -3.41
CA PRO A 136 -3.70 -1.04 -4.36
C PRO A 136 -3.12 -0.56 -5.70
N ASN A 137 -1.83 -0.21 -5.78
CA ASN A 137 -1.15 0.12 -7.04
C ASN A 137 -1.05 -1.05 -8.03
N HIS A 138 -1.42 -2.26 -7.62
CA HIS A 138 -1.55 -3.40 -8.53
C HIS A 138 -2.84 -3.33 -9.37
N ALA A 139 -3.74 -2.38 -9.08
CA ALA A 139 -4.96 -2.17 -9.85
C ALA A 139 -4.67 -1.86 -11.34
N PRO A 140 -5.52 -2.34 -12.26
CA PRO A 140 -5.40 -2.02 -13.67
C PRO A 140 -5.43 -0.50 -13.93
N VAL A 141 -4.51 -0.04 -14.78
CA VAL A 141 -4.41 1.35 -15.22
C VAL A 141 -5.01 1.48 -16.61
N LYS A 142 -5.88 2.49 -16.78
CA LYS A 142 -6.43 2.85 -18.09
C LYS A 142 -5.38 3.60 -18.91
N THR A 143 -5.04 3.06 -20.08
CA THR A 143 -4.14 3.66 -21.06
C THR A 143 -4.88 3.77 -22.38
N GLY A 144 -5.34 4.99 -22.72
CA GLY A 144 -6.27 5.20 -23.84
C GLY A 144 -7.61 4.50 -23.59
N MET A 145 -8.03 3.64 -24.53
CA MET A 145 -9.25 2.83 -24.40
C MET A 145 -9.02 1.49 -23.68
N ASN A 146 -7.76 1.11 -23.42
CA ASN A 146 -7.42 -0.21 -22.88
C ASN A 146 -7.16 -0.16 -21.36
N LEU A 147 -7.53 -1.23 -20.66
CA LEU A 147 -7.10 -1.49 -19.28
C LEU A 147 -5.87 -2.40 -19.31
N THR A 148 -4.81 -1.98 -18.63
CA THR A 148 -3.54 -2.71 -18.56
C THR A 148 -3.18 -2.98 -17.11
N SER A 149 -2.69 -4.18 -16.80
CA SER A 149 -2.26 -4.58 -15.45
C SER A 149 -0.73 -4.72 -15.44
N PRO A 150 0.04 -3.62 -15.33
CA PRO A 150 1.49 -3.68 -15.35
C PRO A 150 2.07 -4.42 -14.13
N LEU A 151 1.31 -4.39 -13.03
CA LEU A 151 1.49 -5.19 -11.83
C LEU A 151 0.26 -6.10 -11.70
N LYS A 152 0.40 -7.21 -10.99
CA LYS A 152 -0.70 -8.14 -10.74
C LYS A 152 -0.84 -8.37 -9.25
N PHE A 153 -2.08 -8.48 -8.79
CA PHE A 153 -2.34 -9.05 -7.49
C PHE A 153 -1.93 -10.52 -7.48
N ASN A 154 -1.42 -10.96 -6.35
CA ASN A 154 -1.18 -12.36 -6.08
C ASN A 154 -2.50 -13.02 -5.68
N PRO A 155 -2.74 -14.26 -6.13
CA PRO A 155 -3.86 -15.05 -5.64
C PRO A 155 -3.72 -15.38 -4.15
N VAL A 156 -4.83 -15.35 -3.42
CA VAL A 156 -4.86 -15.60 -1.97
C VAL A 156 -5.92 -16.65 -1.61
N GLU A 157 -5.90 -17.09 -0.36
CA GLU A 157 -6.86 -18.02 0.21
C GLU A 157 -7.75 -17.28 1.22
N GLU A 158 -8.94 -17.79 1.46
CA GLU A 158 -9.86 -17.31 2.48
C GLU A 158 -9.39 -17.67 3.90
N PRO A 159 -9.77 -16.91 4.94
CA PRO A 159 -10.48 -15.63 4.87
C PRO A 159 -9.58 -14.54 4.30
N CYS A 160 -10.11 -13.75 3.37
CA CYS A 160 -9.36 -12.68 2.74
C CYS A 160 -10.19 -11.42 2.52
N ALA A 161 -9.50 -10.28 2.53
CA ALA A 161 -10.11 -8.99 2.27
C ALA A 161 -9.11 -8.03 1.59
N GLN A 162 -9.65 -7.10 0.82
CA GLN A 162 -8.85 -6.18 0.02
C GLN A 162 -9.59 -4.86 -0.19
N ILE A 163 -8.87 -3.74 -0.09
CA ILE A 163 -9.34 -2.44 -0.60
C ILE A 163 -8.92 -2.32 -2.07
N HIS A 164 -9.88 -1.94 -2.91
CA HIS A 164 -9.71 -1.80 -4.35
C HIS A 164 -9.94 -0.38 -4.81
N HIS A 165 -9.15 0.04 -5.80
CA HIS A 165 -9.51 1.15 -6.65
C HIS A 165 -10.36 0.62 -7.81
N ASN A 166 -11.61 1.08 -7.94
CA ASN A 166 -12.54 0.51 -8.93
C ASN A 166 -12.31 0.99 -10.38
N GLY A 167 -11.29 1.81 -10.63
CA GLY A 167 -10.99 2.40 -11.94
C GLY A 167 -11.85 3.62 -12.31
N ARG A 168 -12.69 4.12 -11.40
CA ARG A 168 -13.53 5.32 -11.55
C ARG A 168 -13.31 6.31 -10.40
N ASN A 169 -12.07 6.43 -9.92
CA ASN A 169 -11.69 7.31 -8.80
C ASN A 169 -12.48 7.04 -7.50
N HIS A 170 -12.66 5.76 -7.16
CA HIS A 170 -13.46 5.34 -6.02
C HIS A 170 -12.86 4.11 -5.34
N TRP A 171 -12.92 4.11 -4.01
CA TRP A 171 -12.39 3.06 -3.14
C TRP A 171 -13.52 2.20 -2.58
N VAL A 172 -13.34 0.88 -2.64
CA VAL A 172 -14.30 -0.11 -2.13
C VAL A 172 -13.55 -1.21 -1.39
N THR A 173 -14.22 -1.89 -0.46
CA THR A 173 -13.64 -3.07 0.23
C THR A 173 -14.32 -4.32 -0.27
N SER A 174 -13.56 -5.36 -0.58
CA SER A 174 -14.12 -6.69 -0.78
C SER A 174 -13.66 -7.65 0.30
N ILE A 175 -14.53 -8.62 0.60
CA ILE A 175 -14.34 -9.66 1.60
C ILE A 175 -14.78 -10.99 0.99
N LYS A 176 -13.99 -12.03 1.21
CA LYS A 176 -14.32 -13.42 0.89
C LYS A 176 -13.95 -14.24 2.13
N ASP A 177 -14.98 -14.59 2.90
CA ASP A 177 -14.83 -15.16 4.25
C ASP A 177 -14.54 -16.66 4.21
N SER A 178 -15.13 -17.38 3.24
CA SER A 178 -14.90 -18.81 3.04
C SER A 178 -14.91 -19.19 1.54
N PRO A 179 -14.39 -20.36 1.16
CA PRO A 179 -14.36 -20.80 -0.24
C PRO A 179 -15.74 -20.77 -0.92
N ASP A 180 -16.78 -21.16 -0.18
CA ASP A 180 -18.16 -21.28 -0.67
C ASP A 180 -18.96 -19.97 -0.56
N SER A 181 -18.43 -18.92 0.08
CA SER A 181 -19.13 -17.65 0.18
C SER A 181 -19.02 -16.83 -1.10
N ASP A 182 -20.02 -15.99 -1.35
CA ASP A 182 -19.88 -14.90 -2.31
C ASP A 182 -18.75 -13.95 -1.92
N ILE A 183 -18.24 -13.18 -2.89
CA ILE A 183 -17.44 -11.99 -2.58
C ILE A 183 -18.40 -10.90 -2.15
N LEU A 184 -18.23 -10.40 -0.94
CA LEU A 184 -18.97 -9.24 -0.45
C LEU A 184 -18.23 -7.98 -0.89
N LEU A 185 -18.93 -7.06 -1.55
CA LEU A 185 -18.38 -5.77 -1.96
C LEU A 185 -19.02 -4.64 -1.14
N LEU A 186 -18.29 -4.14 -0.16
CA LEU A 186 -18.71 -3.03 0.70
C LEU A 186 -18.38 -1.70 0.00
N ASP A 187 -19.42 -1.01 -0.46
CA ASP A 187 -19.34 0.25 -1.19
C ASP A 187 -20.17 1.35 -0.49
N SER A 188 -19.49 2.35 0.07
CA SER A 188 -20.13 3.49 0.76
C SER A 188 -20.78 4.50 -0.19
N ALA A 189 -20.42 4.56 -1.47
CA ALA A 189 -21.09 5.44 -2.43
C ALA A 189 -22.30 4.76 -3.07
N TYR A 190 -22.30 3.43 -3.13
CA TYR A 190 -23.35 2.59 -3.71
C TYR A 190 -23.80 3.11 -5.09
N TYR A 191 -22.89 3.06 -6.07
CA TYR A 191 -23.23 3.34 -7.46
C TYR A 191 -23.80 2.08 -8.11
N LYS A 192 -25.06 2.15 -8.59
CA LYS A 192 -25.78 1.15 -9.41
C LYS A 192 -24.98 -0.13 -9.72
N ASP A 193 -25.31 -1.22 -9.02
CA ASP A 193 -24.95 -2.66 -9.11
C ASP A 193 -24.02 -3.17 -10.26
N THR A 194 -22.99 -2.42 -10.64
CA THR A 194 -22.13 -2.75 -11.79
C THR A 194 -20.70 -2.87 -11.34
N ILE A 195 -20.23 -4.12 -11.27
CA ILE A 195 -18.81 -4.43 -11.09
C ILE A 195 -18.05 -3.90 -12.31
N THR A 196 -17.11 -2.99 -12.09
CA THR A 196 -16.33 -2.41 -13.19
C THR A 196 -15.37 -3.46 -13.77
N ALA A 197 -14.95 -3.27 -15.03
CA ALA A 197 -13.93 -4.13 -15.65
C ALA A 197 -12.62 -4.15 -14.84
N SER A 198 -12.26 -3.03 -14.17
CA SER A 198 -11.11 -2.98 -13.27
C SER A 198 -11.30 -3.92 -12.07
N LEU A 199 -12.47 -3.88 -11.42
CA LEU A 199 -12.77 -4.79 -10.30
C LEU A 199 -12.82 -6.24 -10.74
N GLN A 200 -13.40 -6.55 -11.91
CA GLN A 200 -13.42 -7.92 -12.45
C GLN A 200 -12.01 -8.50 -12.58
N ILE A 201 -11.07 -7.74 -13.15
CA ILE A 201 -9.68 -8.18 -13.29
C ILE A 201 -9.03 -8.39 -11.92
N GLN A 202 -9.24 -7.47 -10.97
CA GLN A 202 -8.67 -7.58 -9.62
C GLN A 202 -9.22 -8.81 -8.90
N PHE A 203 -10.53 -9.05 -8.96
CA PHE A 203 -11.17 -10.20 -8.35
C PHE A 203 -10.69 -11.53 -8.93
N GLN A 204 -10.55 -11.63 -10.26
CA GLN A 204 -9.98 -12.81 -10.90
C GLN A 204 -8.55 -13.10 -10.43
N GLN A 205 -7.73 -12.06 -10.26
CA GLN A 205 -6.35 -12.20 -9.80
C GLN A 205 -6.27 -12.63 -8.33
N ILE A 206 -7.08 -12.04 -7.46
CA ILE A 206 -7.00 -12.25 -6.01
C ILE A 206 -7.71 -13.56 -5.62
N TYR A 207 -8.93 -13.80 -6.11
CA TYR A 207 -9.82 -14.85 -5.62
C TYR A 207 -9.77 -16.15 -6.45
N ARG A 208 -8.85 -16.28 -7.42
CA ARG A 208 -8.65 -17.49 -8.24
C ARG A 208 -9.90 -17.97 -9.00
N THR A 209 -10.83 -17.07 -9.28
CA THR A 209 -12.10 -17.41 -9.93
C THR A 209 -12.07 -17.09 -11.42
N ASN A 210 -12.44 -18.05 -12.27
CA ASN A 210 -12.72 -17.78 -13.68
C ASN A 210 -14.16 -17.26 -13.84
N MET A 211 -14.35 -16.19 -14.61
CA MET A 211 -15.69 -15.74 -15.02
C MET A 211 -16.30 -16.77 -15.98
N PRO A 212 -17.62 -17.07 -15.93
CA PRO A 212 -18.69 -16.30 -15.28
C PRO A 212 -19.04 -16.70 -13.83
N LYS A 213 -18.23 -17.52 -13.14
CA LYS A 213 -18.57 -18.07 -11.80
C LYS A 213 -18.30 -17.14 -10.61
N LEU A 214 -17.98 -15.86 -10.83
CA LEU A 214 -17.71 -14.92 -9.75
C LEU A 214 -19.04 -14.37 -9.18
N SER A 215 -19.53 -14.98 -8.11
CA SER A 215 -20.69 -14.47 -7.38
C SER A 215 -20.25 -13.31 -6.46
N VAL A 216 -20.86 -12.14 -6.65
CA VAL A 216 -20.57 -10.93 -5.89
C VAL A 216 -21.87 -10.40 -5.31
N THR A 217 -21.91 -10.26 -3.98
CA THR A 217 -23.02 -9.67 -3.24
C THR A 217 -22.63 -8.28 -2.74
N ILE A 218 -23.50 -7.29 -2.95
CA ILE A 218 -23.27 -5.90 -2.53
C ILE A 218 -24.22 -5.58 -1.36
N PRO A 219 -23.80 -5.79 -0.09
CA PRO A 219 -24.67 -5.53 1.05
C PRO A 219 -24.92 -4.03 1.26
N ARG A 220 -26.02 -3.71 1.94
CA ARG A 220 -26.39 -2.32 2.27
C ARG A 220 -25.57 -1.84 3.47
N VAL A 221 -24.47 -1.14 3.18
CA VAL A 221 -23.59 -0.53 4.18
C VAL A 221 -23.87 0.97 4.37
N PRO A 222 -23.35 1.59 5.44
CA PRO A 222 -23.43 3.04 5.63
C PRO A 222 -22.89 3.82 4.45
N LYS A 223 -23.66 4.83 4.05
CA LYS A 223 -23.31 5.65 2.90
C LYS A 223 -22.44 6.83 3.31
N GLN A 224 -21.44 7.12 2.48
CA GLN A 224 -20.70 8.38 2.56
C GLN A 224 -21.63 9.54 2.15
N LEU A 225 -21.45 10.70 2.79
CA LEU A 225 -22.26 11.90 2.51
C LEU A 225 -21.65 12.82 1.44
N ASN A 226 -20.41 12.55 1.01
CA ASN A 226 -19.69 13.33 0.02
C ASN A 226 -18.90 12.41 -0.92
N LYS A 227 -18.28 12.96 -1.97
CA LYS A 227 -17.54 12.18 -2.97
C LYS A 227 -16.09 11.81 -2.59
N TYR A 228 -15.60 12.25 -1.43
CA TYR A 228 -14.19 12.18 -1.06
C TYR A 228 -13.89 11.15 0.05
N ASP A 229 -14.91 10.74 0.80
CA ASP A 229 -14.76 9.87 1.97
C ASP A 229 -14.73 8.37 1.65
N CYS A 230 -14.83 7.96 0.37
CA CYS A 230 -14.82 6.54 0.00
C CYS A 230 -13.59 5.79 0.55
N GLY A 231 -12.40 6.43 0.53
CA GLY A 231 -11.18 5.84 1.07
C GLY A 231 -11.24 5.59 2.57
N VAL A 232 -11.74 6.55 3.36
CA VAL A 232 -11.82 6.39 4.83
C VAL A 232 -12.92 5.41 5.23
N TYR A 233 -14.02 5.35 4.48
CA TYR A 233 -15.07 4.34 4.67
C TYR A 233 -14.56 2.94 4.30
N ALA A 234 -13.84 2.78 3.19
CA ALA A 234 -13.23 1.49 2.83
C ALA A 234 -12.27 0.99 3.93
N ILE A 235 -11.39 1.85 4.45
CA ILE A 235 -10.53 1.51 5.59
C ILE A 235 -11.37 1.12 6.82
N ALA A 236 -12.43 1.87 7.11
CA ALA A 236 -13.28 1.59 8.25
C ALA A 236 -13.98 0.23 8.12
N PHE A 237 -14.59 -0.07 6.95
CA PHE A 237 -15.20 -1.37 6.69
C PHE A 237 -14.22 -2.53 6.81
N LEU A 238 -13.04 -2.40 6.22
CA LEU A 238 -11.99 -3.40 6.34
C LEU A 238 -11.57 -3.60 7.80
N THR A 239 -11.44 -2.51 8.56
CA THR A 239 -11.12 -2.56 9.99
C THR A 239 -12.22 -3.27 10.78
N GLU A 240 -13.49 -3.01 10.47
CA GLU A 240 -14.62 -3.68 11.13
C GLU A 240 -14.66 -5.18 10.83
N TYR A 241 -14.35 -5.59 9.60
CA TYR A 241 -14.17 -6.99 9.26
C TYR A 241 -13.05 -7.63 10.10
N CYS A 242 -11.85 -7.03 10.09
CA CYS A 242 -10.71 -7.57 10.83
C CYS A 242 -10.96 -7.73 12.34
N PHE A 243 -11.67 -6.78 12.96
CA PHE A 243 -11.87 -6.77 14.42
C PHE A 243 -13.14 -7.48 14.89
N ARG A 244 -14.18 -7.53 14.05
CA ARG A 244 -15.54 -7.92 14.47
C ARG A 244 -16.24 -8.84 13.49
N ASN A 245 -15.53 -9.32 12.47
CA ASN A 245 -16.07 -10.13 11.39
C ASN A 245 -17.32 -9.52 10.74
N TYR A 246 -17.32 -8.20 10.53
CA TYR A 246 -18.44 -7.49 9.91
C TYR A 246 -18.54 -7.83 8.42
N LEU A 247 -19.68 -8.37 7.99
CA LEU A 247 -19.98 -8.80 6.62
C LEU A 247 -21.08 -7.94 5.96
N GLY A 248 -21.52 -6.84 6.59
CA GLY A 248 -22.57 -5.98 6.06
C GLY A 248 -24.00 -6.40 6.43
N GLU A 249 -24.15 -7.33 7.37
CA GLU A 249 -25.42 -7.93 7.79
C GLU A 249 -26.23 -7.03 8.75
N TYR A 250 -25.58 -6.07 9.42
CA TYR A 250 -26.25 -5.08 10.29
C TYR A 250 -25.77 -3.66 9.98
N LYS A 251 -26.61 -2.66 10.30
CA LYS A 251 -26.25 -1.26 10.07
C LYS A 251 -25.26 -0.80 11.14
N ILE A 252 -24.04 -0.44 10.71
CA ILE A 252 -23.13 0.37 11.53
C ILE A 252 -23.41 1.86 11.30
N SER A 253 -23.02 2.72 12.24
CA SER A 253 -23.09 4.17 12.05
C SER A 253 -21.74 4.73 12.49
N PHE A 254 -21.06 5.45 11.60
CA PHE A 254 -19.77 6.06 11.93
C PHE A 254 -19.97 7.54 12.29
N LYS A 255 -19.23 8.00 13.30
CA LYS A 255 -19.06 9.43 13.58
C LYS A 255 -18.13 10.02 12.54
N THR A 256 -18.71 10.43 11.42
CA THR A 256 -18.00 10.79 10.18
C THR A 256 -16.92 11.86 10.42
N GLU A 257 -17.21 12.84 11.26
CA GLU A 257 -16.31 13.92 11.65
C GLU A 257 -15.07 13.44 12.41
N GLN A 258 -15.12 12.24 13.01
CA GLN A 258 -14.02 11.66 13.79
C GLN A 258 -13.20 10.64 13.01
N MET A 259 -13.68 10.16 11.86
CA MET A 259 -13.02 9.09 11.10
C MET A 259 -11.63 9.49 10.60
N ARG A 260 -11.49 10.68 10.02
CA ARG A 260 -10.20 11.18 9.48
C ARG A 260 -9.18 11.47 10.58
N PRO A 261 -9.51 12.21 11.66
CA PRO A 261 -8.62 12.35 12.82
C PRO A 261 -8.23 11.00 13.43
N HIS A 262 -9.16 10.05 13.49
CA HIS A 262 -8.90 8.69 13.99
C HIS A 262 -7.92 7.93 13.10
N LEU A 263 -8.05 8.03 11.77
CA LEU A 263 -7.10 7.43 10.82
C LEU A 263 -5.68 7.97 11.04
N VAL A 264 -5.53 9.30 11.16
CA VAL A 264 -4.23 9.93 11.46
C VAL A 264 -3.61 9.39 12.74
N LYS A 265 -4.43 9.23 13.79
CA LYS A 265 -4.02 8.68 15.08
C LYS A 265 -3.61 7.21 14.96
N CYS A 266 -4.34 6.40 14.21
CA CYS A 266 -4.01 5.00 13.97
C CYS A 266 -2.67 4.85 13.22
N LEU A 267 -2.48 5.61 12.13
CA LEU A 267 -1.23 5.62 11.37
C LEU A 267 -0.04 6.06 12.24
N SER A 268 -0.20 7.14 13.01
CA SER A 268 0.84 7.65 13.92
C SER A 268 1.24 6.65 15.02
N ARG A 269 0.28 5.83 15.47
CA ARG A 269 0.51 4.79 16.47
C ARG A 269 1.06 3.49 15.87
N GLY A 270 1.10 3.37 14.55
CA GLY A 270 1.45 2.14 13.85
C GLY A 270 0.49 0.99 14.16
N LYS A 271 -0.77 1.29 14.48
CA LYS A 271 -1.81 0.30 14.80
C LYS A 271 -3.20 0.84 14.48
N MET A 272 -3.97 0.09 13.70
CA MET A 272 -5.38 0.32 13.43
C MET A 272 -6.24 -0.12 14.62
N SER A 273 -7.37 0.57 14.80
CA SER A 273 -8.40 0.25 15.78
C SER A 273 -9.78 0.57 15.19
N PRO A 274 -10.86 -0.09 15.64
CA PRO A 274 -12.21 0.17 15.14
C PRO A 274 -12.54 1.66 15.11
N PHE A 275 -13.20 2.10 14.05
CA PHE A 275 -13.51 3.51 13.84
C PHE A 275 -14.61 3.98 14.82
N PRO A 276 -14.61 5.27 15.20
CA PRO A 276 -15.65 5.82 16.07
C PRO A 276 -17.05 5.64 15.48
N ARG A 277 -17.95 5.11 16.30
CA ARG A 277 -19.37 4.91 16.01
C ARG A 277 -20.23 5.81 16.91
#